data_AF-Q03G65-F1
#
_entry.id   AF-Q03G65-F1
#
_cell.length_a   1.000
_cell.length_b   1.000
_cell.length_c   1.000
_cell.angle_alpha   90.00
_cell.angle_beta   90.00
_cell.angle_gamma   90.00
#
_symmetry.space_group_name_H-M   'P 1'
#
loop_
_entity.id
_entity.type
_entity.pdbx_description
1 polymer ?
#
loop_
_entity_poly.entity_id
_entity_poly.type
_entity_poly.pdbx_seq_one_letter_code
_entity_poly.pdbx_strand_id
1 'polypeptide(L)'
;MKRTLVIFATLLALFTLSACHDDSMDANKMGTKLEKKYVEKNSYGVWEDKDNSAVQYSANNKGKIVAIEFNYKQSYKPVSNKAAFADYKGKTADDLKWVKDDLYHSKSKDKYYRISESTDSDGKITHAAIFFNH
;
A
#
# COMPACT_ATOMS: atom_id res chain seq x y z
N MET A 1 -28.39 -42.17 -45.61
CA MET A 1 -28.79 -41.36 -44.45
C MET A 1 -27.58 -41.18 -43.55
N LYS A 2 -26.87 -40.04 -43.65
CA LYS A 2 -25.71 -39.74 -42.79
C LYS A 2 -26.17 -38.73 -41.75
N ARG A 3 -26.11 -39.12 -40.48
CA ARG A 3 -26.61 -38.32 -39.35
C ARG A 3 -25.66 -37.18 -39.04
N THR A 4 -26.27 -36.03 -38.88
CA THR A 4 -25.77 -34.71 -38.53
C THR A 4 -24.95 -34.75 -37.23
N LEU A 5 -23.73 -34.21 -37.27
CA LEU A 5 -22.93 -33.92 -36.08
C LEU A 5 -22.63 -32.42 -36.11
N VAL A 6 -23.62 -31.65 -35.70
CA VAL A 6 -23.51 -30.23 -35.41
C VAL A 6 -24.11 -30.12 -34.03
N ILE A 7 -23.30 -29.78 -33.02
CA ILE A 7 -23.62 -29.03 -31.79
C ILE A 7 -22.33 -29.05 -30.94
N PHE A 8 -22.08 -27.93 -30.26
CA PHE A 8 -20.99 -27.60 -29.31
C PHE A 8 -19.75 -26.90 -29.87
N ALA A 9 -19.96 -25.73 -30.48
CA ALA A 9 -18.91 -24.71 -30.62
C ALA A 9 -19.36 -23.33 -30.13
N THR A 10 -20.23 -23.27 -29.12
CA THR A 10 -20.75 -22.01 -28.55
C THR A 10 -20.88 -22.11 -27.04
N LEU A 11 -19.75 -22.23 -26.33
CA LEU A 11 -19.69 -22.07 -24.87
C LEU A 11 -18.27 -21.74 -24.37
N LEU A 12 -17.52 -20.94 -25.13
CA LEU A 12 -16.17 -20.46 -24.75
C LEU A 12 -16.06 -18.92 -24.77
N ALA A 13 -17.19 -18.20 -24.70
CA ALA A 13 -17.24 -16.74 -24.74
C ALA A 13 -17.77 -16.10 -23.44
N LEU A 14 -17.60 -16.74 -22.28
CA LEU A 14 -18.10 -16.22 -21.00
C LEU A 14 -17.08 -16.20 -19.85
N PHE A 15 -15.78 -16.38 -20.12
CA PHE A 15 -14.72 -16.26 -19.11
C PHE A 15 -13.69 -15.15 -19.35
N THR A 16 -14.02 -14.15 -20.18
CA THR A 16 -13.23 -12.92 -20.30
C THR A 16 -13.76 -11.77 -19.43
N LEU A 17 -14.29 -12.09 -18.25
CA LEU A 17 -14.23 -11.18 -17.09
C LEU A 17 -13.27 -11.78 -16.05
N SER A 18 -12.06 -12.12 -16.50
CA SER A 18 -10.95 -12.34 -15.59
C SER A 18 -10.16 -11.03 -15.54
N ALA A 19 -10.08 -10.48 -14.32
CA ALA A 19 -9.25 -9.35 -13.90
C ALA A 19 -9.81 -7.93 -14.08
N CYS A 20 -10.90 -7.62 -13.37
CA CYS A 20 -10.80 -6.50 -12.41
C CYS A 20 -10.40 -7.10 -11.07
N HIS A 21 -9.17 -7.61 -10.99
CA HIS A 21 -8.52 -7.82 -9.70
C HIS A 21 -7.98 -6.45 -9.38
N ASP A 22 -8.53 -5.82 -8.35
CA ASP A 22 -8.17 -4.46 -7.94
C ASP A 22 -6.67 -4.20 -8.04
N ASP A 23 -6.28 -3.32 -8.97
CA ASP A 23 -4.94 -2.71 -9.06
C ASP A 23 -4.59 -1.87 -7.80
N SER A 24 -5.42 -1.92 -6.74
CA SER A 24 -5.31 -1.09 -5.55
C SER A 24 -4.25 -1.58 -4.56
N MET A 25 -3.91 -2.88 -4.56
CA MET A 25 -2.99 -3.43 -3.53
C MET A 25 -1.51 -3.08 -3.75
N ASP A 26 -1.14 -2.59 -4.94
CA ASP A 26 0.26 -2.28 -5.28
C ASP A 26 0.55 -0.81 -5.60
N ALA A 27 -0.47 0.06 -5.56
CA ALA A 27 -0.28 1.47 -5.84
C ALA A 27 0.42 2.22 -4.68
N ASN A 28 1.23 3.21 -5.05
CA ASN A 28 1.84 4.18 -4.12
C ASN A 28 2.71 3.55 -3.00
N LYS A 29 3.65 2.67 -3.38
CA LYS A 29 4.67 2.15 -2.45
C LYS A 29 5.88 3.09 -2.36
N MET A 30 6.66 2.95 -1.30
CA MET A 30 7.92 3.68 -1.13
C MET A 30 8.81 3.56 -2.38
N GLY A 31 9.24 4.69 -2.92
CA GLY A 31 10.13 4.79 -4.08
C GLY A 31 9.45 4.70 -5.45
N THR A 32 8.15 4.41 -5.53
CA THR A 32 7.42 4.42 -6.80
C THR A 32 7.00 5.83 -7.18
N LYS A 33 6.66 6.03 -8.46
CA LYS A 33 6.01 7.27 -8.88
C LYS A 33 4.63 7.34 -8.23
N LEU A 34 4.23 8.53 -7.79
CA LEU A 34 2.93 8.76 -7.19
C LEU A 34 1.85 8.66 -8.27
N GLU A 35 0.93 7.74 -8.08
CA GLU A 35 -0.21 7.48 -8.96
C GLU A 35 -1.40 8.35 -8.54
N LYS A 36 -1.47 9.55 -9.14
CA LYS A 36 -2.47 10.61 -8.82
C LYS A 36 -3.93 10.17 -8.91
N LYS A 37 -4.24 9.06 -9.58
CA LYS A 37 -5.62 8.52 -9.62
C LYS A 37 -6.07 7.97 -8.26
N TYR A 38 -5.15 7.52 -7.41
CA TYR A 38 -5.43 6.93 -6.10
C TYR A 38 -5.22 7.90 -4.93
N VAL A 39 -4.80 9.13 -5.21
CA VAL A 39 -4.53 10.13 -4.17
C VAL A 39 -5.17 11.47 -4.51
N GLU A 40 -5.50 12.24 -3.50
CA GLU A 40 -5.88 13.65 -3.65
C GLU A 40 -4.87 14.55 -2.93
N LYS A 41 -4.66 15.75 -3.46
CA LYS A 41 -3.76 16.72 -2.84
C LYS A 41 -4.58 17.67 -1.99
N ASN A 42 -4.31 17.71 -0.69
CA ASN A 42 -4.99 18.63 0.23
C ASN A 42 -4.47 20.08 0.05
N SER A 43 -5.09 21.03 0.74
CA SER A 43 -4.74 22.46 0.69
C SER A 43 -3.31 22.76 1.19
N TYR A 44 -2.75 21.90 2.04
CA TYR A 44 -1.37 21.97 2.53
C TYR A 44 -0.35 21.35 1.58
N GLY A 45 -0.83 20.77 0.48
CA GLY A 45 -0.04 20.18 -0.56
C GLY A 45 0.48 18.77 -0.26
N VAL A 46 -0.06 18.11 0.75
CA VAL A 46 0.17 16.70 1.06
C VAL A 46 -0.78 15.85 0.21
N TRP A 47 -0.29 14.69 -0.24
CA TRP A 47 -1.11 13.74 -0.98
C TRP A 47 -1.71 12.73 -0.02
N GLU A 48 -3.02 12.60 0.00
CA GLU A 48 -3.77 11.69 0.84
C GLU A 48 -4.33 10.55 0.00
N ASP A 49 -4.35 9.34 0.54
CA ASP A 49 -5.02 8.22 -0.10
C ASP A 49 -6.52 8.48 -0.17
N LYS A 50 -7.11 8.33 -1.36
CA LYS A 50 -8.54 8.64 -1.57
C LYS A 50 -9.46 7.74 -0.75
N ASP A 51 -9.05 6.50 -0.53
CA ASP A 51 -9.87 5.49 0.14
C ASP A 51 -9.49 5.35 1.62
N ASN A 52 -8.38 5.96 2.04
CA ASN A 52 -7.89 5.92 3.40
C ASN A 52 -7.18 7.22 3.80
N SER A 53 -7.94 8.20 4.30
CA SER A 53 -7.42 9.50 4.73
C SER A 53 -6.38 9.43 5.85
N ALA A 54 -6.21 8.29 6.54
CA ALA A 54 -5.09 8.10 7.47
C ALA A 54 -3.75 8.05 6.73
N VAL A 55 -3.71 7.64 5.46
CA VAL A 55 -2.47 7.44 4.72
C VAL A 55 -2.12 8.68 3.92
N GLN A 56 -0.93 9.22 4.18
CA GLN A 56 -0.41 10.40 3.51
C GLN A 56 0.95 10.11 2.87
N TYR A 57 1.22 10.77 1.75
CA TYR A 57 2.40 10.56 0.93
C TYR A 57 3.14 11.87 0.71
N SER A 58 4.46 11.82 0.92
CA SER A 58 5.37 12.87 0.46
C SER A 58 6.15 12.38 -0.76
N ALA A 59 6.19 13.21 -1.80
CA ALA A 59 6.90 12.90 -3.04
C ALA A 59 8.02 13.93 -3.31
N ASN A 60 9.13 13.46 -3.87
CA ASN A 60 10.23 14.34 -4.29
C ASN A 60 9.90 15.09 -5.60
N ASN A 61 10.83 15.91 -6.07
CA ASN A 61 10.70 16.68 -7.32
C ASN A 61 10.51 15.81 -8.58
N LYS A 62 10.86 14.52 -8.54
CA LYS A 62 10.60 13.55 -9.62
C LYS A 62 9.24 12.85 -9.48
N GLY A 63 8.44 13.25 -8.49
CA GLY A 63 7.15 12.65 -8.17
C GLY A 63 7.26 11.24 -7.59
N LYS A 64 8.43 10.86 -7.06
CA LYS A 64 8.59 9.57 -6.38
C LYS A 64 8.30 9.70 -4.89
N ILE A 65 7.59 8.71 -4.34
CA ILE A 65 7.26 8.64 -2.92
C ILE A 65 8.54 8.43 -2.12
N VAL A 66 8.78 9.32 -1.15
CA VAL A 66 9.96 9.31 -0.28
C VAL A 66 9.60 9.24 1.20
N ALA A 67 8.34 9.47 1.54
CA ALA A 67 7.80 9.19 2.86
C ALA A 67 6.33 8.81 2.79
N ILE A 68 5.91 7.99 3.75
CA ILE A 68 4.51 7.58 3.94
C ILE A 68 4.18 7.72 5.42
N GLU A 69 3.09 8.40 5.73
CA GLU A 69 2.60 8.60 7.09
C GLU A 69 1.24 7.93 7.26
N PHE A 70 1.04 7.29 8.42
CA PHE A 70 -0.19 6.67 8.84
C PHE A 70 -0.72 7.40 10.07
N ASN A 71 -1.80 8.16 9.90
CA ASN A 71 -2.48 8.94 10.91
C ASN A 71 -3.69 8.17 11.46
N TYR A 72 -3.47 7.02 12.12
CA TYR A 72 -4.55 6.16 12.63
C TYR A 72 -5.54 6.87 13.57
N LYS A 73 -5.11 7.96 14.21
CA LYS A 73 -5.97 8.80 15.05
C LYS A 73 -7.01 9.62 14.26
N GLN A 74 -6.75 9.96 12.99
CA GLN A 74 -7.73 10.70 12.15
C GLN A 74 -8.93 9.83 11.73
N SER A 75 -8.79 8.49 11.79
CA SER A 75 -9.81 7.54 11.32
C SER A 75 -10.47 6.71 12.44
N TYR A 76 -10.39 7.16 13.71
CA TYR A 76 -11.08 6.56 14.85
C TYR A 76 -10.72 5.11 15.20
N LYS A 77 -9.42 4.78 15.36
CA LYS A 77 -8.90 3.97 16.49
C LYS A 77 -7.40 3.70 16.36
N PRO A 78 -6.63 3.80 17.46
CA PRO A 78 -5.28 3.24 17.54
C PRO A 78 -5.29 1.77 17.09
N VAL A 79 -4.28 1.36 16.33
CA VAL A 79 -4.20 0.01 15.76
C VAL A 79 -3.20 -0.84 16.53
N SER A 80 -3.40 -2.17 16.49
CA SER A 80 -2.40 -3.09 17.04
C SER A 80 -1.11 -3.05 16.23
N ASN A 81 0.03 -3.36 16.86
CA ASN A 81 1.34 -3.47 16.20
C ASN A 81 1.30 -4.45 15.01
N LYS A 82 0.53 -5.54 15.12
CA LYS A 82 0.36 -6.52 14.03
C LYS A 82 -0.33 -5.90 12.80
N ALA A 83 -1.37 -5.10 13.02
CA ALA A 83 -2.09 -4.44 11.94
C ALA A 83 -1.22 -3.37 11.29
N ALA A 84 -0.57 -2.53 12.10
CA ALA A 84 0.34 -1.50 11.61
C ALA A 84 1.49 -2.11 10.77
N PHE A 85 2.08 -3.20 11.24
CA PHE A 85 3.14 -3.88 10.51
C PHE A 85 2.69 -4.47 9.16
N ALA A 86 1.42 -4.89 9.06
CA ALA A 86 0.85 -5.33 7.78
C ALA A 86 0.73 -4.15 6.80
N ASP A 87 0.31 -2.98 7.27
CA ASP A 87 0.26 -1.76 6.46
C ASP A 87 1.66 -1.35 5.96
N TYR A 88 2.67 -1.44 6.83
CA TYR A 88 4.04 -1.09 6.47
C TYR A 88 4.57 -1.97 5.35
N LYS A 89 4.31 -3.28 5.42
CA LYS A 89 4.64 -4.22 4.35
C LYS A 89 3.94 -3.87 3.05
N GLY A 90 2.64 -3.59 3.11
CA GLY A 90 1.84 -3.18 1.94
C GLY A 90 2.42 -1.95 1.25
N LYS A 91 2.95 -0.99 2.02
CA LYS A 91 3.54 0.26 1.50
C LYS A 91 5.05 0.21 1.25
N THR A 92 5.73 -0.89 1.59
CA THR A 92 7.17 -1.08 1.36
C THR A 92 7.43 -2.37 0.58
N ALA A 93 7.52 -3.51 1.27
CA ALA A 93 7.71 -4.84 0.72
C ALA A 93 7.21 -5.92 1.70
N ASP A 94 6.73 -7.05 1.16
CA ASP A 94 6.19 -8.16 1.97
C ASP A 94 7.23 -8.83 2.88
N ASP A 95 8.49 -8.81 2.45
CA ASP A 95 9.63 -9.38 3.18
C ASP A 95 10.27 -8.41 4.16
N LEU A 96 9.65 -7.26 4.45
CA LEU A 96 10.11 -6.30 5.44
C LEU A 96 10.30 -6.96 6.81
N LYS A 97 11.47 -6.76 7.40
CA LYS A 97 11.85 -7.30 8.72
C LYS A 97 12.50 -6.23 9.58
N TRP A 98 12.20 -6.25 10.87
CA TRP A 98 12.88 -5.44 11.86
C TRP A 98 14.35 -5.86 12.00
N VAL A 99 15.24 -4.88 12.18
CA VAL A 99 16.68 -5.08 12.36
C VAL A 99 17.10 -4.64 13.76
N LYS A 100 16.86 -3.37 14.10
CA LYS A 100 17.15 -2.76 15.41
C LYS A 100 16.44 -1.42 15.53
N ASP A 101 16.10 -0.99 16.74
CA ASP A 101 15.44 0.31 16.97
C ASP A 101 14.20 0.46 16.07
N ASP A 102 14.17 1.50 15.24
CA ASP A 102 13.17 1.79 14.21
C ASP A 102 13.64 1.39 12.79
N LEU A 103 14.74 0.64 12.65
CA LEU A 103 15.32 0.22 11.38
C LEU A 103 14.76 -1.12 10.90
N TYR A 104 14.31 -1.14 9.66
CA TYR A 104 13.77 -2.30 8.96
C TYR A 104 14.48 -2.51 7.62
N HIS A 105 14.51 -3.75 7.13
CA HIS A 105 15.15 -4.12 5.88
C HIS A 105 14.25 -5.03 5.04
N SER A 106 14.19 -4.74 3.74
CA SER A 106 13.67 -5.65 2.71
C SER A 106 14.83 -6.14 1.85
N LYS A 107 15.02 -7.46 1.83
CA LYS A 107 16.04 -8.10 1.01
C LYS A 107 15.65 -8.08 -0.46
N SER A 108 14.37 -8.27 -0.75
CA SER A 108 13.84 -8.28 -2.12
C SER A 108 14.01 -6.93 -2.84
N LYS A 109 13.97 -5.82 -2.09
CA LYS A 109 14.17 -4.47 -2.64
C LYS A 109 15.59 -3.96 -2.50
N ASP A 110 16.43 -4.61 -1.69
CA ASP A 110 17.74 -4.10 -1.26
C ASP A 110 17.60 -2.67 -0.69
N LYS A 111 16.69 -2.53 0.29
CA LYS A 111 16.34 -1.25 0.91
C LYS A 111 16.17 -1.37 2.41
N TYR A 112 16.69 -0.35 3.09
CA TYR A 112 16.46 -0.09 4.49
C TYR A 112 15.44 1.03 4.66
N TYR A 113 14.58 0.89 5.66
CA TYR A 113 13.52 1.83 6.01
C TYR A 113 13.63 2.19 7.48
N ARG A 114 13.35 3.44 7.82
CA ARG A 114 13.08 3.89 9.20
C ARG A 114 11.58 3.97 9.38
N ILE A 115 11.05 3.37 10.45
CA ILE A 115 9.62 3.39 10.79
C ILE A 115 9.48 3.93 12.22
N SER A 116 9.18 5.22 12.33
CA SER A 116 8.97 5.87 13.62
C SER A 116 7.50 5.77 14.01
N GLU A 117 7.23 5.24 15.19
CA GLU A 117 5.88 5.02 15.70
C GLU A 117 5.58 5.92 16.91
N SER A 118 4.32 6.33 17.05
CA SER A 118 3.79 6.92 18.29
C SER A 118 2.70 6.03 18.85
N THR A 119 2.75 5.75 20.16
CA THR A 119 1.79 4.88 20.84
C THR A 119 0.88 5.63 21.81
N ASP A 120 -0.30 5.07 22.06
CA ASP A 120 -1.14 5.48 23.18
C ASP A 120 -0.72 4.79 24.50
N SER A 121 -1.44 5.07 25.59
CA SER A 121 -1.20 4.46 26.90
C SER A 121 -1.39 2.94 26.94
N ASP A 122 -2.15 2.39 25.99
CA ASP A 122 -2.41 0.95 25.88
C ASP A 122 -1.34 0.26 25.02
N GLY A 123 -0.36 1.01 24.52
CA GLY A 123 0.70 0.51 23.63
C GLY A 123 0.24 0.27 22.19
N LYS A 124 -0.90 0.81 21.77
CA LYS A 124 -1.38 0.74 20.38
C LYS A 124 -0.80 1.88 19.55
N ILE A 125 -0.56 1.63 18.27
CA ILE A 125 0.00 2.62 17.35
C ILE A 125 -1.07 3.64 16.99
N THR A 126 -0.76 4.91 17.20
CA THR A 126 -1.62 6.06 16.87
C THR A 126 -1.15 6.81 15.63
N HIS A 127 0.15 6.74 15.36
CA HIS A 127 0.81 7.34 14.22
C HIS A 127 2.04 6.53 13.84
N ALA A 128 2.36 6.45 12.55
CA ALA A 128 3.62 5.91 12.07
C ALA A 128 4.11 6.64 10.83
N ALA A 129 5.43 6.80 10.70
CA ALA A 129 6.04 7.42 9.54
C ALA A 129 7.18 6.57 8.99
N ILE A 130 7.15 6.30 7.69
CA ILE A 130 8.12 5.46 6.97
C ILE A 130 8.98 6.32 6.06
N PHE A 131 10.30 6.18 6.16
CA PHE A 131 11.28 6.86 5.31
C PHE A 131 12.36 5.88 4.84
N PHE A 132 13.06 6.23 3.76
CA PHE A 132 14.29 5.53 3.42
C PHE A 132 15.36 5.79 4.49
N ASN A 133 16.10 4.75 4.87
CA ASN A 133 17.32 4.94 5.64
C ASN A 133 18.42 5.43 4.69
N HIS A 134 18.99 6.60 4.96
CA HIS A 134 20.13 7.16 4.25
C HIS A 134 21.45 6.58 4.74
#